data_AF-A0A4Q3SNA6-F1
#
_entry.id   AF-A0A4Q3SNA6-F1
#
_cell.length_a   1.000
_cell.length_b   1.000
_cell.length_c   1.000
_cell.angle_alpha   90.00
_cell.angle_beta   90.00
_cell.angle_gamma   90.00
#
_symmetry.space_group_name_H-M   'P 1'
#
loop_
_entity.id
_entity.type
_entity.pdbx_description
1 polymer ?
#
loop_
_entity_poly.entity_id
_entity_poly.type
_entity_poly.pdbx_seq_one_letter_code
_entity_poly.pdbx_strand_id
1 'polypeptide(L)'
;DKDIVSKNELAMAEAKLAQAKATVALARTHLSFTEIRAPFDGTIDRIPKKVGSVIDDGDLLTSLSDNSQMFAYFNVSEPEYLDYKANERDKGITKVNLMLANNTLLPRQGIVETIESEFNSETGNIAFRAKFPNPDKLLRHGETGKVQMTVPMHSALIIPQKATYEIQGKTYVFLIGKDNSVHSKQITLVNEMPDLYVISGLEETDKVLLDGVQKVKENDKIIPEFVAPKELLSKLKLYAE
;
A
#
# COMPACT_ATOMS: atom_id res chain seq x y z
N ASP A 1 -14.13 29.95 74.25
CA ASP A 1 -13.68 30.58 72.98
C ASP A 1 -13.90 29.72 71.73
N LYS A 2 -15.10 29.17 71.52
CA LYS A 2 -15.47 28.50 70.26
C LYS A 2 -16.92 28.89 69.97
N ASP A 3 -17.22 29.31 68.74
CA ASP A 3 -18.48 29.91 68.22
C ASP A 3 -18.64 31.44 68.35
N ILE A 4 -17.65 32.21 67.87
CA ILE A 4 -17.79 33.68 67.70
C ILE A 4 -18.58 34.04 66.41
N VAL A 5 -18.76 33.08 65.49
CA VAL A 5 -19.40 33.30 64.18
C VAL A 5 -20.42 32.20 63.93
N SER A 6 -21.62 32.54 63.42
CA SER A 6 -22.64 31.53 63.17
C SER A 6 -22.23 30.58 62.03
N LYS A 7 -22.69 29.33 62.07
CA LYS A 7 -22.44 28.35 60.99
C LYS A 7 -22.88 28.87 59.62
N ASN A 8 -23.96 29.66 59.59
CA ASN A 8 -24.48 30.26 58.37
C ASN A 8 -23.55 31.37 57.85
N GLU A 9 -23.00 32.21 58.72
CA GLU A 9 -22.03 33.25 58.33
C GLU A 9 -20.72 32.65 57.82
N LEU A 10 -20.22 31.58 58.46
CA LEU A 10 -19.05 30.85 57.98
C LEU A 10 -19.29 30.26 56.58
N ALA A 11 -20.41 29.55 56.39
CA ALA A 11 -20.77 28.98 55.10
C ALA A 11 -20.93 30.05 54.00
N MET A 12 -21.47 31.22 54.34
CA MET A 12 -21.57 32.36 53.42
C MET A 12 -20.21 32.95 53.06
N ALA A 13 -19.29 33.05 54.02
CA ALA A 13 -17.92 33.50 53.77
C ALA A 13 -17.14 32.49 52.90
N GLU A 14 -17.31 31.20 53.13
CA GLU A 14 -16.74 30.12 52.31
C GLU A 14 -17.30 30.15 50.88
N ALA A 15 -18.61 30.34 50.71
CA ALA A 15 -19.23 30.47 49.39
C ALA A 15 -18.69 31.70 48.62
N LYS A 16 -18.54 32.84 49.29
CA LYS A 16 -17.93 34.05 48.69
C LYS A 16 -16.46 33.81 48.32
N LEU A 17 -15.71 33.12 49.16
CA LEU A 17 -14.33 32.75 48.87
C LEU A 17 -14.26 31.81 47.65
N ALA A 18 -15.13 30.80 47.58
CA ALA A 18 -15.21 29.89 46.45
C ALA A 18 -15.57 30.62 45.15
N GLN A 19 -16.53 31.55 45.20
CA GLN A 19 -16.87 32.40 44.06
C GLN A 19 -15.69 33.25 43.60
N ALA A 20 -15.01 33.94 44.53
CA ALA A 20 -13.83 34.75 44.20
C ALA A 20 -12.69 33.91 43.60
N LYS A 21 -12.45 32.72 44.13
CA LYS A 21 -11.48 31.76 43.58
C LYS A 21 -11.86 31.32 42.16
N ALA A 22 -13.14 31.05 41.90
CA ALA A 22 -13.63 30.71 40.57
C ALA A 22 -13.41 31.85 39.57
N THR A 23 -13.68 33.10 39.97
CA THR A 23 -13.40 34.28 39.13
C THR A 23 -11.91 34.42 38.79
N VAL A 24 -11.02 34.20 39.77
CA VAL A 24 -9.57 34.22 39.53
C VAL A 24 -9.15 33.09 38.60
N ALA A 25 -9.69 31.88 38.77
CA ALA A 25 -9.41 30.75 37.90
C ALA A 25 -9.85 31.04 36.45
N LEU A 26 -11.04 31.60 36.27
CA LEU A 26 -11.57 31.98 34.96
C LEU A 26 -10.71 33.06 34.28
N ALA A 27 -10.29 34.09 35.03
CA ALA A 27 -9.38 35.11 34.52
C ALA A 27 -8.02 34.53 34.10
N ARG A 28 -7.48 33.55 34.84
CA ARG A 28 -6.25 32.82 34.47
C ARG A 28 -6.44 32.01 33.19
N THR A 29 -7.57 31.34 33.04
CA THR A 29 -7.90 30.61 31.80
C THR A 29 -7.97 31.56 30.60
N HIS A 30 -8.65 32.71 30.74
CA HIS A 30 -8.69 33.72 29.67
C HIS A 30 -7.30 34.25 29.31
N LEU A 31 -6.43 34.48 30.31
CA LEU A 31 -5.05 34.89 30.06
C LEU A 31 -4.28 33.80 29.29
N SER A 32 -4.48 32.52 29.64
CA SER A 32 -3.82 31.41 28.95
C SER A 32 -4.24 31.28 27.48
N PHE A 33 -5.47 31.66 27.12
CA PHE A 33 -5.94 31.68 25.74
C PHE A 33 -5.27 32.77 24.89
N THR A 34 -4.59 33.74 25.50
CA THR A 34 -3.80 34.74 24.76
C THR A 34 -2.47 34.17 24.26
N GLU A 35 -2.00 33.06 24.84
CA GLU A 35 -0.79 32.35 24.40
C GLU A 35 -1.16 31.02 23.75
N ILE A 36 -1.21 31.03 22.41
CA ILE A 36 -1.59 29.85 21.64
C ILE A 36 -0.35 28.98 21.41
N ARG A 37 -0.34 27.81 22.04
CA ARG A 37 0.75 26.83 21.94
C ARG A 37 0.37 25.68 21.02
N ALA A 38 1.37 25.12 20.33
CA ALA A 38 1.18 23.92 19.55
C ALA A 38 0.81 22.74 20.49
N PRO A 39 -0.23 21.95 20.19
CA PRO A 39 -0.63 20.82 21.02
C PRO A 39 0.32 19.62 20.92
N PHE A 40 1.16 19.56 19.87
CA PHE A 40 2.16 18.51 19.64
C PHE A 40 3.31 19.05 18.76
N ASP A 41 4.40 18.27 18.63
CA ASP A 41 5.51 18.58 17.74
C ASP A 41 5.15 18.26 16.28
N GLY A 42 5.39 19.18 15.36
CA GLY A 42 5.01 18.96 13.96
C GLY A 42 5.60 19.97 12.99
N THR A 43 5.05 19.99 11.79
CA THR A 43 5.37 20.97 10.75
C THR A 43 4.20 21.94 10.63
N ILE A 44 4.47 23.22 10.84
CA ILE A 44 3.48 24.29 10.70
C ILE A 44 3.27 24.61 9.21
N ASP A 45 2.02 24.86 8.84
CA ASP A 45 1.67 25.38 7.52
C ASP A 45 1.72 26.92 7.53
N ARG A 46 1.27 27.56 6.45
CA ARG A 46 1.15 29.01 6.37
C ARG A 46 0.34 29.59 7.54
N ILE A 47 0.75 30.76 7.98
CA ILE A 47 0.03 31.57 8.97
C ILE A 47 -0.69 32.67 8.17
N PRO A 48 -2.02 32.57 7.96
CA PRO A 48 -2.77 33.52 7.15
C PRO A 48 -2.98 34.86 7.87
N LYS A 49 -3.09 34.86 9.20
CA LYS A 49 -3.27 36.05 10.03
C LYS A 49 -1.92 36.54 10.54
N LYS A 50 -1.45 37.68 10.03
CA LYS A 50 -0.17 38.28 10.45
C LYS A 50 -0.34 39.14 11.70
N VAL A 51 0.79 39.50 12.31
CA VAL A 51 0.83 40.45 13.44
C VAL A 51 0.03 41.71 13.10
N GLY A 52 -0.85 42.12 14.03
CA GLY A 52 -1.76 43.26 13.85
C GLY A 52 -3.14 42.89 13.29
N SER A 53 -3.35 41.63 12.90
CA SER A 53 -4.69 41.16 12.52
C SER A 53 -5.56 40.94 13.75
N VAL A 54 -6.83 41.30 13.66
CA VAL A 54 -7.84 40.89 14.63
C VAL A 54 -8.18 39.41 14.39
N ILE A 55 -8.33 38.67 15.48
CA ILE A 55 -8.72 37.26 15.50
C ILE A 55 -9.98 37.11 16.36
N ASP A 56 -10.88 36.24 15.91
CA ASP A 56 -12.09 35.88 16.64
C ASP A 56 -12.00 34.44 17.14
N ASP A 57 -12.86 34.07 18.09
CA ASP A 57 -12.93 32.69 18.58
C ASP A 57 -13.35 31.74 17.44
N GLY A 58 -12.61 30.65 17.28
CA GLY A 58 -12.77 29.68 16.19
C GLY A 58 -12.03 30.03 14.89
N ASP A 59 -11.31 31.16 14.81
CA ASP A 59 -10.51 31.47 13.61
C ASP A 59 -9.39 30.43 13.39
N LEU A 60 -9.24 29.98 12.14
CA LEU A 60 -8.12 29.11 11.74
C LEU A 60 -6.82 29.92 11.68
N LEU A 61 -5.93 29.68 12.65
CA LEU A 61 -4.63 30.37 12.73
C LEU A 61 -3.55 29.71 11.89
N THR A 62 -3.48 28.39 11.86
CA THR A 62 -2.55 27.63 11.05
C THR A 62 -2.93 26.15 11.10
N SER A 63 -2.36 25.35 10.21
CA SER A 63 -2.40 23.90 10.30
C SER A 63 -1.08 23.39 10.86
N LEU A 64 -1.14 22.33 11.66
CA LEU A 64 0.02 21.65 12.20
C LEU A 64 -0.09 20.18 11.85
N SER A 65 0.95 19.62 11.23
CA SER A 65 0.95 18.22 10.80
C SER A 65 2.12 17.46 11.41
N ASP A 66 1.83 16.31 12.03
CA ASP A 66 2.84 15.32 12.36
C ASP A 66 3.00 14.37 11.16
N ASN A 67 4.10 14.55 10.43
CA ASN A 67 4.43 13.74 9.26
C ASN A 67 5.50 12.68 9.57
N SER A 68 5.77 12.37 10.85
CA SER A 68 6.77 11.36 11.23
C SER A 68 6.40 9.97 10.71
N GLN A 69 5.10 9.69 10.61
CA GLN A 69 4.52 8.48 10.07
C GLN A 69 3.42 8.85 9.09
N MET A 70 3.46 8.24 7.91
CA MET A 70 2.49 8.53 6.85
C MET A 70 1.61 7.31 6.60
N PHE A 71 0.34 7.57 6.37
CA PHE A 71 -0.63 6.55 5.99
C PHE A 71 -0.94 6.67 4.50
N ALA A 72 -0.77 5.56 3.79
CA ALA A 72 -1.22 5.42 2.41
C ALA A 72 -2.52 4.61 2.43
N TYR A 73 -3.56 5.21 1.85
CA TYR A 73 -4.84 4.56 1.61
C TYR A 73 -4.87 4.10 0.15
N PHE A 74 -5.18 2.84 -0.08
CA PHE A 74 -5.24 2.27 -1.42
C PHE A 74 -6.35 1.22 -1.49
N ASN A 75 -6.96 1.13 -2.67
CA ASN A 75 -8.07 0.22 -2.91
C ASN A 75 -7.55 -1.09 -3.48
N VAL A 76 -8.13 -2.19 -3.00
CA VAL A 76 -7.86 -3.56 -3.46
C VAL A 76 -9.18 -4.16 -3.93
N SER A 77 -9.18 -4.86 -5.06
CA SER A 77 -10.39 -5.49 -5.59
C SER A 77 -10.79 -6.73 -4.77
N GLU A 78 -12.07 -7.09 -4.80
CA GLU A 78 -12.57 -8.28 -4.10
C GLU A 78 -11.82 -9.58 -4.43
N PRO A 79 -11.52 -9.93 -5.70
CA PRO A 79 -10.73 -11.13 -6.01
C PRO A 79 -9.33 -11.08 -5.40
N GLU A 80 -8.63 -9.95 -5.51
CA GLU A 80 -7.28 -9.77 -4.95
C GLU A 80 -7.30 -9.84 -3.42
N TYR A 81 -8.36 -9.33 -2.77
CA TYR A 81 -8.55 -9.46 -1.34
C TYR A 81 -8.75 -10.92 -0.91
N LEU A 82 -9.57 -11.68 -1.65
CA LEU A 82 -9.79 -13.10 -1.36
C LEU A 82 -8.50 -13.90 -1.54
N ASP A 83 -7.74 -13.63 -2.61
CA ASP A 83 -6.43 -14.24 -2.84
C ASP A 83 -5.44 -13.85 -1.74
N TYR A 84 -5.41 -12.58 -1.35
CA TYR A 84 -4.60 -12.10 -0.23
C TYR A 84 -4.94 -12.87 1.05
N LYS A 85 -6.22 -12.99 1.42
CA LYS A 85 -6.68 -13.69 2.62
C LYS A 85 -6.44 -15.20 2.57
N ALA A 86 -6.56 -15.82 1.40
CA ALA A 86 -6.27 -17.24 1.21
C ALA A 86 -4.78 -17.54 1.45
N ASN A 87 -3.90 -16.64 1.01
CA ASN A 87 -2.45 -16.75 1.16
C ASN A 87 -1.91 -16.23 2.51
N GLU A 88 -2.69 -15.45 3.25
CA GLU A 88 -2.30 -14.85 4.55
C GLU A 88 -2.20 -15.88 5.69
N ARG A 89 -2.71 -17.10 5.50
CA ARG A 89 -2.76 -18.16 6.53
C ARG A 89 -1.40 -18.53 7.15
N ASP A 90 -0.28 -18.13 6.55
CA ASP A 90 1.07 -18.51 7.00
C ASP A 90 2.04 -17.34 7.28
N LYS A 91 1.67 -16.06 7.08
CA LYS A 91 2.68 -14.97 7.13
C LYS A 91 2.17 -13.72 7.84
N GLY A 92 2.93 -13.28 8.86
CA GLY A 92 2.73 -12.02 9.57
C GLY A 92 2.93 -10.78 8.70
N ILE A 93 2.81 -9.60 9.33
CA ILE A 93 3.08 -8.24 8.83
C ILE A 93 3.35 -8.13 7.31
N THR A 94 2.30 -7.85 6.53
CA THR A 94 2.41 -7.60 5.08
C THR A 94 3.18 -6.33 4.80
N LYS A 95 4.37 -6.48 4.23
CA LYS A 95 5.22 -5.37 3.80
C LYS A 95 4.82 -4.92 2.40
N VAL A 96 4.82 -3.61 2.20
CA VAL A 96 4.48 -2.98 0.93
C VAL A 96 5.51 -1.93 0.56
N ASN A 97 5.75 -1.74 -0.73
CA ASN A 97 6.59 -0.63 -1.20
C ASN A 97 5.71 0.52 -1.68
N LEU A 98 6.21 1.74 -1.60
CA LEU A 98 5.55 2.91 -2.17
C LEU A 98 6.38 3.44 -3.33
N MET A 99 5.79 3.45 -4.52
CA MET A 99 6.33 4.16 -5.66
C MET A 99 5.75 5.58 -5.67
N LEU A 100 6.62 6.56 -5.57
CA LEU A 100 6.25 7.98 -5.53
C LEU A 100 5.75 8.45 -6.90
N ALA A 101 5.10 9.63 -6.94
CA ALA A 101 4.56 10.21 -8.17
C ALA A 101 5.60 10.42 -9.29
N ASN A 102 6.88 10.53 -8.95
CA ASN A 102 8.00 10.62 -9.90
C ASN A 102 8.57 9.25 -10.32
N ASN A 103 7.81 8.16 -10.10
CA ASN A 103 8.21 6.77 -10.33
C ASN A 103 9.46 6.31 -9.56
N THR A 104 9.90 7.06 -8.54
CA THR A 104 10.99 6.63 -7.68
C THR A 104 10.45 5.75 -6.56
N LEU A 105 11.14 4.67 -6.25
CA LEU A 105 10.79 3.79 -5.14
C LEU A 105 11.18 4.44 -3.82
N LEU A 106 10.26 4.50 -2.86
CA LEU A 106 10.58 4.89 -1.50
C LEU A 106 11.50 3.82 -0.88
N PRO A 107 12.70 4.18 -0.36
CA PRO A 107 13.65 3.20 0.17
C PRO A 107 13.13 2.41 1.36
N ARG A 108 12.15 2.96 2.07
CA ARG A 108 11.57 2.35 3.28
C ARG A 108 10.26 1.66 2.93
N GLN A 109 10.16 0.40 3.31
CA GLN A 109 8.93 -0.36 3.16
C GLN A 109 7.91 0.09 4.20
N GLY A 110 6.64 0.10 3.80
CA GLY A 110 5.50 0.27 4.66
C GLY A 110 4.94 -1.07 5.11
N ILE A 111 4.01 -0.99 6.05
CA ILE A 111 3.33 -2.15 6.64
C ILE A 111 1.83 -1.94 6.50
N VAL A 112 1.10 -2.92 5.97
CA VAL A 112 -0.37 -2.91 6.03
C VAL A 112 -0.79 -3.07 7.49
N GLU A 113 -1.48 -2.07 8.02
CA GLU A 113 -1.88 -2.01 9.44
C GLU A 113 -3.38 -2.27 9.60
N THR A 114 -4.19 -1.82 8.64
CA THR A 114 -5.65 -1.95 8.72
C THR A 114 -6.22 -2.24 7.35
N ILE A 115 -7.21 -3.13 7.32
CA ILE A 115 -8.05 -3.38 6.18
C ILE A 115 -9.45 -3.00 6.65
N GLU A 116 -10.17 -2.18 5.88
CA GLU A 116 -11.56 -1.84 6.22
C GLU A 116 -12.45 -3.09 6.23
N SER A 117 -13.59 -3.00 6.91
CA SER A 117 -14.48 -4.16 7.10
C SER A 117 -15.51 -4.34 5.99
N GLU A 118 -15.69 -3.33 5.13
CA GLU A 118 -16.78 -3.28 4.15
C GLU A 118 -16.23 -2.98 2.75
N PHE A 119 -16.82 -3.64 1.76
CA PHE A 119 -16.55 -3.34 0.36
C PHE A 119 -17.41 -2.15 -0.08
N ASN A 120 -16.83 -1.26 -0.87
CA ASN A 120 -17.59 -0.27 -1.59
C ASN A 120 -18.43 -0.97 -2.66
N SER A 121 -19.76 -0.96 -2.50
CA SER A 121 -20.70 -1.67 -3.38
C SER A 121 -20.78 -1.13 -4.81
N GLU A 122 -20.35 0.11 -5.04
CA GLU A 122 -20.30 0.71 -6.38
C GLU A 122 -19.07 0.24 -7.18
N THR A 123 -17.94 0.05 -6.50
CA THR A 123 -16.64 -0.22 -7.14
C THR A 123 -16.12 -1.63 -6.94
N GLY A 124 -16.68 -2.41 -6.01
CA GLY A 124 -16.21 -3.76 -5.67
C GLY A 124 -14.83 -3.79 -4.99
N ASN A 125 -14.42 -2.67 -4.38
CA ASN A 125 -13.11 -2.53 -3.76
C ASN A 125 -13.21 -2.38 -2.24
N ILE A 126 -12.16 -2.78 -1.54
CA ILE A 126 -11.97 -2.58 -0.11
C ILE A 126 -10.73 -1.71 0.13
N ALA A 127 -10.81 -0.78 1.07
CA ALA A 127 -9.70 0.11 1.37
C ALA A 127 -8.71 -0.54 2.34
N PHE A 128 -7.44 -0.49 1.95
CA PHE A 128 -6.31 -0.88 2.77
C PHE A 128 -5.59 0.37 3.27
N ARG A 129 -5.09 0.31 4.50
CA ARG A 129 -4.24 1.34 5.10
C ARG A 129 -2.86 0.77 5.41
N ALA A 130 -1.84 1.32 4.73
CA ALA A 130 -0.45 1.01 5.01
C ALA A 130 0.26 2.19 5.70
N LYS A 131 1.09 1.86 6.68
CA LYS A 131 1.88 2.79 7.47
C LYS A 131 3.33 2.82 6.97
N PHE A 132 3.82 4.00 6.63
CA PHE A 132 5.18 4.24 6.15
C PHE A 132 5.95 5.16 7.11
N PRO A 133 7.18 4.81 7.52
CA PRO A 133 8.02 5.71 8.30
C PRO A 133 8.56 6.85 7.43
N ASN A 134 8.53 8.09 7.92
CA ASN A 134 8.96 9.28 7.19
C ASN A 134 9.88 10.20 8.03
N PRO A 135 11.02 9.71 8.53
CA PRO A 135 11.91 10.53 9.36
C PRO A 135 12.62 11.63 8.58
N ASP A 136 12.83 11.42 7.27
CA ASP A 136 13.42 12.41 6.38
C ASP A 136 12.42 13.52 5.98
N LYS A 137 11.16 13.40 6.44
CA LYS A 137 10.04 14.31 6.16
C LYS A 137 9.85 14.60 4.66
N LEU A 138 10.23 13.64 3.83
CA LEU A 138 10.09 13.70 2.37
C LEU A 138 8.60 13.69 2.01
N LEU A 139 7.87 12.72 2.57
CA LEU A 139 6.45 12.56 2.30
C LEU A 139 5.65 13.66 2.99
N ARG A 140 4.68 14.23 2.27
CA ARG A 140 3.73 15.22 2.79
C ARG A 140 2.30 14.74 2.61
N HIS A 141 1.41 15.29 3.44
CA HIS A 141 -0.02 15.07 3.28
C HIS A 141 -0.45 15.48 1.85
N GLY A 142 -1.32 14.66 1.24
CA GLY A 142 -1.90 14.94 -0.08
C GLY A 142 -1.07 14.42 -1.26
N GLU A 143 0.11 13.83 -1.01
CA GLU A 143 0.86 13.17 -2.07
C GLU A 143 0.15 11.89 -2.56
N THR A 144 0.35 11.61 -3.84
CA THR A 144 -0.14 10.39 -4.49
C THR A 144 1.02 9.47 -4.85
N GLY A 145 0.74 8.19 -4.93
CA GLY A 145 1.71 7.17 -5.28
C GLY A 145 1.05 5.84 -5.59
N LYS A 146 1.84 4.88 -6.00
CA LYS A 146 1.40 3.50 -6.25
C LYS A 146 1.95 2.60 -5.16
N VAL A 147 1.06 1.92 -4.44
CA VAL A 147 1.46 0.90 -3.47
C VAL A 147 1.73 -0.40 -4.23
N GLN A 148 2.91 -0.98 -4.01
CA GLN A 148 3.30 -2.26 -4.59
C GLN A 148 3.27 -3.32 -3.50
N MET A 149 2.37 -4.29 -3.67
CA MET A 149 2.28 -5.48 -2.82
C MET A 149 2.97 -6.64 -3.55
N THR A 150 3.85 -7.37 -2.85
CA THR A 150 4.50 -8.56 -3.42
C THR A 150 3.76 -9.81 -2.96
N VAL A 151 3.21 -10.56 -3.91
CA VAL A 151 2.57 -11.85 -3.65
C VAL A 151 3.56 -12.97 -3.97
N PRO A 152 4.01 -13.76 -2.99
CA PRO A 152 4.93 -14.86 -3.25
C PRO A 152 4.20 -16.00 -3.96
N MET A 153 4.60 -16.30 -5.20
CA MET A 153 4.14 -17.48 -5.92
C MET A 153 5.12 -18.63 -5.67
N HIS A 154 4.62 -19.74 -5.12
CA HIS A 154 5.42 -20.95 -4.88
C HIS A 154 5.24 -21.92 -6.05
N SER A 155 6.32 -22.56 -6.49
CA SER A 155 6.32 -23.56 -7.57
C SER A 155 5.64 -23.09 -8.86
N ALA A 156 5.85 -21.83 -9.24
CA ALA A 156 5.31 -21.26 -10.46
C ALA A 156 6.16 -21.65 -11.67
N LEU A 157 5.50 -22.16 -12.73
CA LEU A 157 6.16 -22.40 -14.01
C LEU A 157 6.13 -21.11 -14.84
N ILE A 158 7.29 -20.74 -15.36
CA ILE A 158 7.46 -19.56 -16.22
C ILE A 158 7.93 -19.98 -17.60
N ILE A 159 7.32 -19.41 -18.62
CA ILE A 159 7.69 -19.61 -20.01
C ILE A 159 7.79 -18.26 -20.72
N PRO A 160 8.69 -18.11 -21.71
CA PRO A 160 8.72 -16.91 -22.54
C PRO A 160 7.46 -16.77 -23.38
N GLN A 161 6.95 -15.55 -23.55
CA GLN A 161 5.76 -15.31 -24.37
C GLN A 161 5.93 -15.80 -25.81
N LYS A 162 7.14 -15.65 -26.38
CA LYS A 162 7.47 -16.09 -27.74
C LYS A 162 7.34 -17.61 -27.99
N ALA A 163 7.35 -18.41 -26.92
CA ALA A 163 7.17 -19.87 -26.99
C ALA A 163 5.69 -20.29 -27.04
N THR A 164 4.77 -19.32 -26.99
CA THR A 164 3.33 -19.55 -26.99
C THR A 164 2.70 -19.07 -28.29
N TYR A 165 1.52 -19.62 -28.59
CA TYR A 165 0.65 -19.12 -29.65
C TYR A 165 -0.80 -19.18 -29.19
N GLU A 166 -1.64 -18.34 -29.78
CA GLU A 166 -3.04 -18.23 -29.39
C GLU A 166 -3.95 -18.73 -30.52
N ILE A 167 -4.96 -19.52 -30.15
CA ILE A 167 -6.03 -19.95 -31.05
C ILE A 167 -7.36 -19.70 -30.34
N GLN A 168 -8.20 -18.84 -30.92
CA GLN A 168 -9.55 -18.53 -30.42
C GLN A 168 -9.58 -18.11 -28.94
N GLY A 169 -8.68 -17.23 -28.49
CA GLY A 169 -8.64 -16.77 -27.09
C GLY A 169 -8.00 -17.74 -26.11
N LYS A 170 -7.45 -18.88 -26.58
CA LYS A 170 -6.76 -19.87 -25.75
C LYS A 170 -5.29 -19.93 -26.12
N THR A 171 -4.44 -19.94 -25.09
CA THR A 171 -2.98 -20.01 -25.24
C THR A 171 -2.51 -21.47 -25.26
N TYR A 172 -1.65 -21.78 -26.23
CA TYR A 172 -1.07 -23.11 -26.42
C TYR A 172 0.45 -23.02 -26.45
N VAL A 173 1.08 -24.14 -26.11
CA VAL A 173 2.51 -24.37 -26.28
C VAL A 173 2.73 -25.67 -27.03
N PHE A 174 3.86 -25.73 -27.72
CA PHE A 174 4.33 -26.96 -28.33
C PHE A 174 5.25 -27.71 -27.37
N LEU A 175 4.85 -28.91 -26.99
CA LEU A 175 5.67 -29.85 -26.23
C LEU A 175 6.44 -30.77 -27.16
N ILE A 176 7.67 -31.09 -26.79
CA ILE A 176 8.55 -31.99 -27.53
C ILE A 176 8.55 -33.35 -26.84
N GLY A 177 7.99 -34.35 -27.53
CA GLY A 177 7.95 -35.74 -27.08
C GLY A 177 9.34 -36.40 -27.09
N LYS A 178 9.44 -37.58 -26.46
CA LYS A 178 10.69 -38.38 -26.42
C LYS A 178 11.16 -38.84 -27.80
N ASP A 179 10.24 -38.90 -28.76
CA ASP A 179 10.47 -39.26 -30.16
C ASP A 179 10.77 -38.06 -31.06
N ASN A 180 11.00 -36.88 -30.46
CA ASN A 180 11.17 -35.58 -31.11
C ASN A 180 9.96 -35.15 -31.97
N SER A 181 8.77 -35.67 -31.67
CA SER A 181 7.53 -35.16 -32.24
C SER A 181 7.01 -33.97 -31.43
N VAL A 182 6.32 -33.05 -32.11
CA VAL A 182 5.76 -31.85 -31.50
C VAL A 182 4.26 -32.03 -31.25
N HIS A 183 3.82 -31.76 -30.02
CA HIS A 183 2.41 -31.85 -29.63
C HIS A 183 1.90 -30.52 -29.09
N SER A 184 0.70 -30.12 -29.50
CA SER A 184 0.03 -28.94 -28.96
C SER A 184 -0.56 -29.25 -27.60
N LYS A 185 -0.27 -28.42 -26.60
CA LYS A 185 -0.90 -28.51 -25.28
C LYS A 185 -1.45 -27.15 -24.88
N GLN A 186 -2.73 -27.13 -24.51
CA GLN A 186 -3.36 -25.94 -23.95
C GLN A 186 -2.75 -25.65 -22.58
N ILE A 187 -2.42 -24.39 -22.33
CA ILE A 187 -1.94 -23.91 -21.02
C ILE A 187 -2.91 -22.89 -20.46
N THR A 188 -2.89 -22.74 -19.14
CA THR A 188 -3.66 -21.71 -18.45
C THR A 188 -2.71 -20.63 -17.97
N LEU A 189 -2.91 -19.41 -18.44
CA LEU A 189 -2.16 -18.24 -18.00
C LEU A 189 -2.60 -17.87 -16.58
N VAL A 190 -1.65 -17.78 -15.67
CA VAL A 190 -1.87 -17.39 -14.27
C VAL A 190 -1.48 -15.92 -14.07
N ASN A 191 -0.37 -15.48 -14.68
CA ASN A 191 0.08 -14.10 -14.62
C ASN A 191 0.90 -13.73 -15.86
N GLU A 192 0.86 -12.46 -16.25
CA GLU A 192 1.60 -11.91 -17.37
C GLU A 192 2.65 -10.92 -16.88
N MET A 193 3.88 -11.11 -17.33
CA MET A 193 5.02 -10.24 -17.07
C MET A 193 5.63 -9.80 -18.40
N PRO A 194 6.42 -8.72 -18.43
CA PRO A 194 7.18 -8.38 -19.63
C PRO A 194 8.01 -9.58 -20.11
N ASP A 195 7.77 -10.01 -21.35
CA ASP A 195 8.41 -11.14 -22.05
C ASP A 195 8.19 -12.54 -21.46
N LEU A 196 7.48 -12.66 -20.33
CA LEU A 196 7.26 -13.92 -19.61
C LEU A 196 5.80 -14.15 -19.25
N TYR A 197 5.38 -15.40 -19.27
CA TYR A 197 4.10 -15.87 -18.76
C TYR A 197 4.32 -16.81 -17.59
N VAL A 198 3.57 -16.58 -16.51
CA VAL A 198 3.41 -17.55 -15.42
C VAL A 198 2.22 -18.43 -15.77
N ILE A 199 2.41 -19.73 -15.82
CA ILE A 199 1.44 -20.67 -16.35
C ILE A 199 1.19 -21.85 -15.41
N SER A 200 0.07 -22.54 -15.66
CA SER A 200 -0.25 -23.83 -15.06
C SER A 200 -0.65 -24.83 -16.15
N GLY A 201 -0.56 -26.13 -15.83
CA GLY A 201 -0.91 -27.23 -16.74
C GLY A 201 0.28 -27.93 -17.40
N LEU A 202 1.52 -27.51 -17.11
CA LEU A 202 2.74 -28.22 -17.50
C LEU A 202 3.42 -28.85 -16.28
N GLU A 203 4.29 -29.83 -16.54
CA GLU A 203 5.18 -30.42 -15.55
C GLU A 203 6.59 -29.82 -15.68
N GLU A 204 7.38 -29.80 -14.60
CA GLU A 204 8.76 -29.29 -14.62
C GLU A 204 9.68 -30.03 -15.62
N THR A 205 9.32 -31.25 -15.99
CA THR A 205 10.08 -32.09 -16.93
C THR A 205 9.68 -31.90 -18.40
N ASP A 206 8.62 -31.12 -18.67
CA ASP A 206 8.12 -30.88 -20.01
C ASP A 206 9.11 -30.00 -20.81
N LYS A 207 9.39 -30.41 -22.06
CA LYS A 207 10.23 -29.64 -22.99
C LYS A 207 9.34 -28.80 -23.91
N VAL A 208 9.46 -27.49 -23.81
CA VAL A 208 8.68 -26.54 -24.63
C VAL A 208 9.52 -26.06 -25.82
N LEU A 209 8.91 -25.99 -27.00
CA LEU A 209 9.52 -25.40 -28.18
C LEU A 209 9.59 -23.87 -28.02
N LEU A 210 10.82 -23.34 -28.03
CA LEU A 210 11.07 -21.91 -27.83
C LEU A 210 10.89 -21.09 -29.12
N ASP A 211 11.54 -21.51 -30.20
CA ASP A 211 11.59 -20.79 -31.47
C ASP A 211 11.06 -21.69 -32.59
N GLY A 212 10.38 -21.08 -33.57
CA GLY A 212 9.79 -21.81 -34.70
C GLY A 212 8.33 -22.23 -34.52
N VAL A 213 7.64 -21.71 -33.51
CA VAL A 213 6.20 -21.93 -33.26
C VAL A 213 5.33 -21.68 -34.50
N GLN A 214 5.70 -20.71 -35.36
CA GLN A 214 4.96 -20.41 -36.59
C GLN A 214 5.24 -21.38 -37.76
N LYS A 215 6.31 -22.18 -37.68
CA LYS A 215 6.77 -23.06 -38.77
C LYS A 215 6.39 -24.52 -38.55
N VAL A 216 6.16 -24.92 -37.30
CA VAL A 216 5.83 -26.30 -36.94
C VAL A 216 4.33 -26.51 -36.89
N LYS A 217 3.90 -27.74 -37.17
CA LYS A 217 2.53 -28.22 -37.00
C LYS A 217 2.50 -29.39 -36.02
N GLU A 218 1.29 -29.70 -35.55
CA GLU A 218 1.02 -30.89 -34.74
C GLU A 218 1.59 -32.16 -35.39
N ASN A 219 2.31 -32.97 -34.61
CA ASN A 219 2.99 -34.20 -35.00
C ASN A 219 4.19 -34.05 -35.95
N ASP A 220 4.67 -32.82 -36.20
CA ASP A 220 5.93 -32.63 -36.93
C ASP A 220 7.11 -33.19 -36.13
N LYS A 221 8.07 -33.81 -36.84
CA LYS A 221 9.34 -34.24 -36.27
C LYS A 221 10.39 -33.15 -36.44
N ILE A 222 11.03 -32.77 -35.35
CA ILE A 222 12.06 -31.73 -35.34
C ILE A 222 13.38 -32.27 -34.82
N ILE A 223 14.45 -31.51 -35.04
CA ILE A 223 15.75 -31.75 -34.40
C ILE A 223 15.94 -30.62 -33.39
N PRO A 224 15.61 -30.83 -32.10
CA PRO A 224 15.65 -29.76 -31.13
C PRO A 224 17.09 -29.49 -30.67
N GLU A 225 17.44 -28.21 -30.56
CA GLU A 225 18.62 -27.76 -29.83
C GLU A 225 18.17 -27.36 -28.42
N PHE A 226 18.74 -28.00 -27.40
CA PHE A 226 18.36 -27.74 -26.01
C PHE A 226 19.02 -26.46 -25.51
N VAL A 227 18.20 -25.51 -25.09
CA VAL A 227 18.64 -24.27 -24.44
C VAL A 227 18.30 -24.34 -22.96
N ALA A 228 19.28 -24.13 -22.09
CA ALA A 228 19.05 -24.15 -20.65
C ALA A 228 18.17 -22.95 -20.21
N PRO A 229 17.16 -23.14 -19.35
CA PRO A 229 16.27 -22.07 -18.92
C PRO A 229 16.99 -20.86 -18.30
N LYS A 230 18.05 -21.11 -17.52
CA LYS A 230 18.85 -20.03 -16.90
C LYS A 230 19.52 -19.12 -17.93
N GLU A 231 20.06 -19.70 -18.99
CA GLU A 231 20.72 -18.93 -20.06
C GLU A 231 19.73 -18.12 -20.87
N LEU A 232 18.53 -18.67 -21.09
CA LEU A 232 17.44 -17.99 -21.77
C LEU A 232 16.94 -16.76 -20.99
N LEU A 233 16.72 -16.91 -19.68
CA LEU A 233 16.27 -15.82 -18.82
C LEU A 233 17.28 -14.68 -18.73
N SER A 234 18.58 -14.98 -18.79
CA SER A 234 19.64 -13.95 -18.84
C SER A 234 19.64 -13.17 -20.15
N LYS A 235 19.29 -13.81 -21.28
CA LYS A 235 19.26 -13.18 -22.61
C LYS A 235 18.00 -12.36 -22.88
N LEU A 236 16.89 -12.68 -22.21
CA LEU A 236 15.62 -11.95 -22.36
C LEU A 236 15.69 -10.50 -21.83
N LYS A 237 16.59 -10.20 -20.87
CA LYS A 237 16.73 -8.85 -20.29
C LYS A 237 17.58 -7.86 -21.11
N LEU A 238 18.02 -8.20 -22.33
CA LEU A 238 19.01 -7.41 -23.07
C LEU A 238 18.47 -6.45 -24.13
N TYR A 239 17.16 -6.22 -24.21
CA TYR A 239 16.58 -5.19 -25.08
C TYR A 239 15.73 -4.20 -24.28
N ALA A 240 16.41 -3.39 -23.47
CA ALA A 240 15.92 -2.07 -23.13
C ALA A 240 16.89 -1.07 -23.79
N GLU A 241 16.59 -0.72 -25.03
CA GLU A 241 17.09 0.49 -25.69
C GLU A 241 15.89 1.25 -26.24
#